data_AF-A0A378ALG9-F1
#
_entry.id   AF-A0A378ALG9-F1
#
_cell.length_a   1.000
_cell.length_b   1.000
_cell.length_c   1.000
_cell.angle_alpha   90.00
_cell.angle_beta   90.00
_cell.angle_gamma   90.00
#
_symmetry.space_group_name_H-M   'P 1'
#
loop_
_entity.id
_entity.type
_entity.pdbx_description
1 polymer ?
#
loop_
_entity_poly.entity_id
_entity_poly.type
_entity_poly.pdbx_seq_one_letter_code
_entity_poly.pdbx_strand_id
1 'polypeptide(L)' 'MNKAAGELHAALVDQVPFLFVAHDVGPRAIPPAVTGVVQPQSWFIDLSLVSKKE' A
#
# COMPACT_ATOMS: atom_id res chain seq x y z
N MET A 1 -7.16 -14.52 9.93
CA MET A 1 -6.81 -14.74 8.51
C MET A 1 -7.55 -15.99 8.02
N ASN A 2 -8.09 -15.99 6.80
CA ASN A 2 -8.91 -17.08 6.27
C ASN A 2 -8.03 -18.24 5.77
N LYS A 3 -8.36 -19.49 6.13
CA LYS A 3 -7.64 -20.73 5.77
C LYS A 3 -7.38 -20.83 4.25
N ALA A 4 -8.39 -20.50 3.46
CA ALA A 4 -8.31 -20.56 1.99
C ALA A 4 -7.23 -19.62 1.40
N ALA A 5 -7.00 -18.45 2.01
CA ALA A 5 -5.98 -17.52 1.53
C ALA A 5 -4.56 -18.05 1.77
N GLY A 6 -4.34 -18.77 2.87
CA GLY A 6 -3.07 -19.42 3.16
C GLY A 6 -2.77 -20.58 2.21
N GLU A 7 -3.77 -21.42 1.93
CA GLU A 7 -3.65 -22.53 0.97
C GLU A 7 -3.34 -22.02 -0.45
N LEU A 8 -4.00 -20.94 -0.89
CA LEU A 8 -3.69 -20.30 -2.17
C LEU A 8 -2.27 -19.73 -2.21
N HIS A 9 -1.82 -19.06 -1.13
CA HIS A 9 -0.47 -18.51 -1.07
C HIS A 9 0.60 -19.60 -1.20
N ALA A 10 0.44 -20.73 -0.49
CA ALA A 10 1.36 -21.87 -0.59
C ALA A 10 1.46 -22.39 -2.03
N ALA A 11 0.32 -22.60 -2.71
CA ALA A 11 0.30 -23.05 -4.10
C ALA A 11 0.99 -22.05 -5.05
N LEU A 12 0.81 -20.74 -4.84
CA LEU A 12 1.50 -19.70 -5.62
C LEU A 12 3.02 -19.70 -5.39
N VAL A 13 3.49 -19.97 -4.18
CA VAL A 13 4.93 -20.05 -3.89
C VAL A 13 5.53 -21.32 -4.51
N ASP A 14 4.86 -22.46 -4.38
CA ASP A 14 5.39 -23.76 -4.84
C ASP A 14 5.42 -23.89 -6.37
N GLN A 15 4.40 -23.39 -7.07
CA GLN A 15 4.29 -23.48 -8.53
C GLN A 15 5.04 -22.37 -9.27
N VAL A 16 5.51 -21.34 -8.55
CA VAL A 16 6.23 -20.16 -9.07
C VAL A 16 5.63 -19.56 -10.36
N PRO A 17 4.29 -19.32 -10.45
CA PRO A 17 3.73 -18.62 -11.60
C PRO A 17 4.13 -17.13 -11.62
N PHE A 18 4.54 -16.58 -10.47
CA PHE A 18 5.04 -15.22 -10.29
C PHE A 18 6.19 -15.23 -9.28
N LEU A 19 7.16 -14.33 -9.45
CA LEU A 19 8.25 -14.10 -8.49
C LEU A 19 7.89 -12.94 -7.56
N PHE A 20 7.69 -13.23 -6.28
CA PHE A 20 7.44 -12.23 -5.24
C PHE A 20 8.76 -11.80 -4.59
N VAL A 21 9.23 -10.58 -4.88
CA VAL A 21 10.54 -10.10 -4.42
C VAL A 21 10.42 -9.12 -3.26
N ALA A 22 9.49 -8.17 -3.34
CA ALA A 22 9.37 -7.08 -2.36
C ALA A 22 7.93 -6.59 -2.22
N HIS A 23 7.67 -5.91 -1.10
CA HIS A 23 6.47 -5.13 -0.86
C HIS A 23 6.85 -3.65 -0.86
N ASP A 24 6.30 -2.86 -1.78
CA ASP A 24 6.53 -1.41 -1.81
C ASP A 24 5.78 -0.73 -0.64
N VAL A 25 6.46 0.21 0.03
CA VAL A 25 5.92 0.98 1.16
C VAL A 25 5.27 2.30 0.73
N GLY A 26 5.48 2.73 -0.53
CA GLY A 26 4.88 3.92 -1.13
C GLY A 26 5.14 5.23 -0.37
N PRO A 27 6.41 5.58 -0.04
CA PRO A 27 6.72 6.75 0.76
C PRO A 27 6.41 8.05 0.00
N ARG A 28 5.94 9.08 0.71
CA ARG A 28 5.66 10.40 0.13
C ARG A 28 6.33 11.50 0.95
N ALA A 29 7.06 12.38 0.24
CA ALA A 29 7.56 13.62 0.82
C ALA A 29 6.43 14.65 0.84
N ILE A 30 6.20 15.27 2.00
CA ILE A 30 5.13 16.25 2.20
C ILE A 30 5.77 17.54 2.75
N PRO A 31 5.60 18.70 2.08
CA PRO A 31 6.10 19.98 2.60
C PRO A 31 5.45 20.35 3.94
N PRO A 32 6.14 21.07 4.85
CA PRO A 32 5.58 21.44 6.17
C PRO A 32 4.30 22.30 6.12
N ALA A 33 4.06 22.97 4.99
CA ALA A 33 2.88 23.78 4.74
C ALA A 33 1.65 22.95 4.31
N VAL A 34 1.81 21.68 3.94
CA VAL A 34 0.72 20.79 3.52
C VAL A 34 0.21 20.01 4.74
N THR A 35 -1.11 19.98 4.90
CA THR A 35 -1.81 19.32 6.01
C THR A 35 -2.89 18.37 5.53
N GLY A 36 -3.34 17.47 6.41
CA GLY A 36 -4.47 16.57 6.15
C GLY A 36 -4.14 15.38 5.25
N VAL A 37 -2.87 15.14 4.95
CA VAL A 37 -2.44 13.95 4.20
C VAL A 37 -2.53 12.71 5.09
N VAL A 38 -3.24 11.69 4.62
CA VAL A 38 -3.33 10.36 5.23
C VAL A 38 -2.60 9.36 4.33
N GLN A 39 -1.71 8.54 4.91
CA GLN A 39 -1.01 7.51 4.13
C GLN A 39 -1.98 6.39 3.74
N PRO A 40 -2.21 6.14 2.44
CA PRO A 40 -3.14 5.12 1.99
C PRO A 40 -2.54 3.73 2.14
N GLN A 41 -3.42 2.75 2.29
CA GLN A 41 -3.10 1.31 2.22
C GLN A 41 -3.19 0.77 0.79
N SER A 42 -3.31 1.65 -0.21
CA SER A 42 -3.39 1.33 -1.63
C SER A 42 -2.57 2.33 -2.44
N TRP A 43 -2.48 2.12 -3.76
CA TRP A 43 -1.83 3.07 -4.67
C TRP A 43 -2.59 4.39 -4.86
N PHE A 44 -3.81 4.53 -4.32
CA PHE A 44 -4.63 5.73 -4.49
C PHE A 44 -4.66 6.56 -3.21
N ILE A 45 -4.46 7.87 -3.35
CA ILE A 45 -4.53 8.83 -2.23
C ILE A 45 -5.84 9.61 -2.29
N ASP A 46 -6.51 9.74 -1.15
CA ASP A 46 -7.63 10.66 -1.01
C ASP A 46 -7.09 12.08 -0.74
N LEU A 47 -7.39 12.99 -1.67
CA LEU A 47 -6.98 14.40 -1.58
C LEU A 47 -8.04 15.30 -0.97
N SER A 48 -9.23 14.79 -0.66
CA SER A 48 -10.33 15.61 -0.13
C SER A 48 -10.03 16.23 1.23
N LEU A 49 -9.14 15.61 2.00
CA LEU A 49 -8.70 16.11 3.31
C LEU A 49 -7.45 17.02 3.22
N VAL A 50 -6.83 17.11 2.04
CA VAL A 50 -5.55 17.78 1.87
C VAL A 50 -5.74 19.29 1.71
N SER A 51 -4.97 20.06 2.47
CA SER A 51 -4.99 21.52 2.42
C SER A 51 -3.59 22.12 2.62
N LYS A 52 -3.47 23.42 2.35
CA LYS A 52 -2.28 24.21 2.63
C LYS A 52 -2.56 25.12 3.83
N LYS A 53 -1.65 25.15 4.81
CA LYS A 53 -1.67 26.15 5.89
C LYS A 53 -1.54 27.55 5.29
N GLU A 54 -2.36 28.47 5.78
CA GLU A 54 -2.20 29.91 5.50
C GLU A 54 -0.89 30.45 6.07
#